data_AF-A0A936CEW0-F1
#
_entry.id   AF-A0A936CEW0-F1
#
_cell.length_a   1.000
_cell.length_b   1.000
_cell.length_c   1.000
_cell.angle_alpha   90.00
_cell.angle_beta   90.00
_cell.angle_gamma   90.00
#
_symmetry.space_group_name_H-M   'P 1'
#
loop_
_entity.id
_entity.type
_entity.pdbx_description
1 polymer ?
#
loop_
_entity_poly.entity_id
_entity_poly.type
_entity_poly.pdbx_seq_one_letter_code
_entity_poly.pdbx_strand_id
1 'polypeptide(L)'
;MPTSIRRFPSAAANALLVLALALAAAAPVRAADRDGAYFSQRPDSCREFLRVHRSGERRPEAAAVRGWIAGYITAYNRQTADTYDITGITEFDQVLQLVEKFCKDNALSNLGAAMEAVTEELHPTRYLTRRQAGR
;
A
#
# COMPACT_ATOMS: atom_id res chain seq x y z
N MET A 1 -59.54 28.24 -0.77
CA MET A 1 -58.09 28.30 -1.05
C MET A 1 -57.35 27.92 0.22
N PRO A 2 -56.66 26.77 0.31
CA PRO A 2 -55.89 26.42 1.50
C PRO A 2 -54.50 27.09 1.44
N THR A 3 -54.17 27.79 2.51
CA THR A 3 -52.86 28.41 2.75
C THR A 3 -51.82 27.33 3.06
N SER A 4 -50.89 27.11 2.14
CA SER A 4 -49.75 26.22 2.31
C SER A 4 -48.75 26.81 3.31
N ILE A 5 -48.67 26.24 4.51
CA ILE A 5 -47.65 26.60 5.51
C ILE A 5 -46.33 25.95 5.10
N ARG A 6 -45.42 26.72 4.53
CA ARG A 6 -44.04 26.29 4.29
C ARG A 6 -43.31 26.23 5.64
N ARG A 7 -43.07 25.02 6.16
CA ARG A 7 -42.17 24.80 7.29
C ARG A 7 -40.73 24.93 6.79
N PHE A 8 -40.07 26.04 7.10
CA PHE A 8 -38.62 26.15 6.89
C PHE A 8 -37.90 25.20 7.87
N PRO A 9 -36.92 24.40 7.42
CA PRO A 9 -36.14 23.57 8.33
C PRO A 9 -35.42 24.45 9.37
N SER A 10 -35.41 24.03 10.63
CA SER A 10 -34.77 24.78 11.71
C SER A 10 -33.25 24.78 11.55
N ALA A 11 -32.58 25.83 12.03
CA ALA A 11 -31.11 25.89 12.03
C ALA A 11 -30.47 24.67 12.74
N ALA A 12 -31.16 24.08 13.72
CA ALA A 12 -30.74 22.85 14.39
C ALA A 12 -30.75 21.62 13.47
N ALA A 13 -31.74 21.51 12.57
CA ALA A 13 -31.79 20.43 11.58
C ALA A 13 -30.62 20.53 10.58
N ASN A 14 -30.27 21.75 10.16
CA ASN A 14 -29.12 21.99 9.28
C ASN A 14 -27.79 21.71 9.99
N ALA A 15 -27.66 22.08 11.27
CA ALA A 15 -26.46 21.78 12.06
C ALA A 15 -26.24 20.28 12.28
N LEU A 16 -27.31 19.53 12.56
CA LEU A 16 -27.27 18.07 12.68
C LEU A 16 -26.88 17.39 11.36
N LEU A 17 -27.41 17.87 10.24
CA LEU A 17 -27.06 17.37 8.91
C LEU A 17 -25.57 17.59 8.60
N VAL A 18 -25.06 18.81 8.83
CA VAL A 18 -23.63 19.14 8.63
C VAL A 18 -22.73 18.29 9.53
N LEU A 19 -23.11 18.10 10.79
CA LEU A 19 -22.37 17.24 11.71
C LEU A 19 -22.35 15.78 11.24
N ALA A 20 -23.49 15.23 10.81
CA ALA A 20 -23.58 13.87 10.27
C ALA A 20 -22.73 13.68 9.00
N LEU A 21 -22.67 14.67 8.12
CA LEU A 21 -21.80 14.67 6.94
C LEU A 21 -20.31 14.73 7.31
N ALA A 22 -19.94 15.53 8.32
CA ALA A 22 -18.56 15.61 8.79
C ALA A 22 -18.08 14.29 9.44
N LEU A 23 -18.94 13.62 10.20
CA LEU A 23 -18.67 12.29 10.76
C LEU A 23 -18.53 11.21 9.69
N ALA A 24 -19.34 11.26 8.63
CA ALA A 24 -19.25 10.32 7.51
C ALA A 24 -17.96 10.52 6.68
N ALA A 25 -17.45 11.73 6.59
CA ALA A 25 -16.22 12.04 5.86
C ALA A 25 -14.93 11.56 6.57
N ALA A 26 -15.00 11.19 7.85
CA ALA A 26 -13.87 10.72 8.63
C ALA A 26 -13.67 9.19 8.59
N ALA A 27 -14.50 8.45 7.84
CA ALA A 27 -14.35 7.01 7.72
C ALA A 27 -13.05 6.65 6.95
N PRO A 28 -12.26 5.67 7.41
CA PRO A 28 -11.09 5.22 6.68
C PRO A 28 -11.52 4.63 5.33
N VAL A 29 -11.05 5.23 4.24
CA VAL A 29 -11.19 4.65 2.90
C VAL A 29 -10.28 3.43 2.81
N ARG A 30 -10.85 2.23 2.75
CA ARG A 30 -10.07 1.00 2.52
C ARG A 30 -10.04 0.71 1.03
N ALA A 31 -8.84 0.53 0.49
CA ALA A 31 -8.64 0.14 -0.91
C ALA A 31 -8.84 -1.37 -1.15
N ALA A 32 -8.69 -2.17 -0.10
CA ALA A 32 -8.93 -3.61 -0.13
C ALA A 32 -10.43 -3.94 0.01
N ASP A 33 -10.81 -5.18 -0.30
CA ASP A 33 -12.15 -5.68 -0.07
C ASP A 33 -12.47 -5.86 1.43
N ARG A 34 -13.63 -6.46 1.73
CA ARG A 34 -14.13 -6.61 3.11
C ARG A 34 -13.24 -7.51 3.97
N ASP A 35 -12.50 -8.42 3.36
CA ASP A 35 -11.60 -9.35 4.02
C ASP A 35 -10.16 -8.80 4.07
N GLY A 36 -9.95 -7.59 3.57
CA GLY A 36 -8.63 -6.99 3.44
C GLY A 36 -7.84 -7.51 2.23
N ALA A 37 -8.48 -8.29 1.35
CA ALA A 37 -7.83 -8.80 0.16
C ALA A 37 -7.85 -7.79 -1.00
N TYR A 38 -6.84 -7.87 -1.85
CA TYR A 38 -6.73 -7.09 -3.07
C TYR A 38 -6.06 -7.91 -4.17
N PHE A 39 -6.35 -7.57 -5.42
CA PHE A 39 -5.76 -8.27 -6.56
C PHE A 39 -4.39 -7.68 -6.90
N SER A 40 -3.33 -8.49 -6.83
CA SER A 40 -2.01 -8.11 -7.30
C SER A 40 -1.92 -8.27 -8.82
N GLN A 41 -1.55 -7.19 -9.52
CA GLN A 41 -1.24 -7.23 -10.95
C GLN A 41 -0.04 -8.12 -11.30
N ARG A 42 0.73 -8.56 -10.29
CA ARG A 42 1.65 -9.69 -10.40
C ARG A 42 1.15 -10.82 -9.49
N PRO A 43 0.30 -11.72 -10.01
CA PRO A 43 -0.28 -12.82 -9.22
C PRO A 43 0.70 -13.99 -9.03
N ASP A 44 1.93 -13.90 -9.56
CA ASP A 44 2.96 -14.92 -9.43
C ASP A 44 3.17 -15.32 -7.96
N SER A 45 3.22 -16.63 -7.70
CA SER A 45 3.46 -17.17 -6.37
C SER A 45 4.89 -16.88 -5.88
N CYS A 46 5.08 -16.88 -4.57
CA CYS A 46 6.38 -16.81 -3.92
C CYS A 46 7.29 -17.96 -4.36
N ARG A 47 6.75 -19.14 -4.64
CA ARG A 47 7.51 -20.24 -5.26
C ARG A 47 8.11 -19.85 -6.62
N GLU A 48 7.33 -19.16 -7.45
CA GLU A 48 7.77 -18.70 -8.76
C GLU A 48 8.80 -17.58 -8.63
N PHE A 49 8.60 -16.63 -7.72
CA PHE A 49 9.60 -15.63 -7.36
C PHE A 49 10.93 -16.30 -6.98
N LEU A 50 10.93 -17.29 -6.08
CA LEU A 50 12.13 -17.99 -5.65
C LEU A 50 12.83 -18.74 -6.80
N ARG A 51 12.06 -19.26 -7.77
CA ARG A 51 12.60 -19.92 -8.97
C ARG A 51 13.33 -18.90 -9.85
N VAL A 52 12.70 -17.77 -10.12
CA VAL A 52 13.25 -16.69 -10.95
C VAL A 52 14.45 -16.03 -10.27
N HIS A 53 14.35 -15.70 -8.98
CA HIS A 53 15.41 -15.06 -8.21
C HIS A 53 16.71 -15.89 -8.21
N ARG A 54 16.60 -17.22 -8.07
CA ARG A 54 17.75 -18.14 -8.12
C ARG A 54 18.35 -18.35 -9.51
N SER A 55 17.66 -17.94 -10.57
CA SER A 55 18.14 -18.11 -11.95
C SER A 55 19.24 -17.13 -12.37
N GLY A 56 19.52 -16.12 -11.51
CA GLY A 56 20.53 -15.10 -11.71
C GLY A 56 20.02 -13.88 -12.50
N GLU A 57 20.60 -12.71 -12.20
CA GLU A 57 20.11 -11.40 -12.67
C GLU A 57 20.13 -11.19 -14.19
N ARG A 58 20.95 -11.97 -14.91
CA ARG A 58 21.07 -11.85 -16.38
C ARG A 58 19.84 -12.37 -17.14
N ARG A 59 18.88 -12.97 -16.44
CA ARG A 59 17.64 -13.49 -17.03
C ARG A 59 16.60 -12.36 -17.16
N PRO A 60 15.94 -12.20 -18.33
CA PRO A 60 14.88 -11.20 -18.50
C PRO A 60 13.79 -11.26 -17.43
N GLU A 61 13.46 -12.46 -16.96
CA GLU A 61 12.47 -12.69 -15.90
C GLU A 61 12.92 -12.10 -14.55
N ALA A 62 14.22 -12.23 -14.22
CA ALA A 62 14.78 -11.66 -13.00
C ALA A 62 14.75 -10.13 -13.06
N ALA A 63 15.08 -9.54 -14.21
CA ALA A 63 14.95 -8.10 -14.43
C ALA A 63 13.50 -7.62 -14.30
N ALA A 64 12.53 -8.38 -14.85
CA ALA A 64 11.11 -8.06 -14.73
C ALA A 64 10.61 -8.11 -13.28
N VAL A 65 11.10 -9.07 -12.48
CA VAL A 65 10.81 -9.16 -11.03
C VAL A 65 11.38 -7.96 -10.28
N ARG A 66 12.67 -7.65 -10.46
CA ARG A 66 13.30 -6.47 -9.82
C ARG A 66 12.59 -5.17 -10.20
N GLY A 67 12.25 -4.99 -11.49
CA GLY A 67 11.54 -3.80 -11.97
C GLY A 67 10.16 -3.63 -11.32
N TRP A 68 9.42 -4.72 -11.14
CA TRP A 68 8.12 -4.66 -10.46
C TRP A 68 8.25 -4.32 -8.97
N ILE A 69 9.25 -4.89 -8.27
CA ILE A 69 9.53 -4.56 -6.87
C ILE A 69 9.91 -3.08 -6.72
N ALA A 70 10.77 -2.56 -7.60
CA ALA A 70 11.11 -1.14 -7.64
C ALA A 70 9.88 -0.26 -7.90
N GLY A 71 8.98 -0.69 -8.81
CA GLY A 71 7.71 -0.03 -9.07
C GLY A 71 6.78 -0.03 -7.85
N TYR A 72 6.67 -1.15 -7.13
CA TYR A 72 5.89 -1.25 -5.90
C TYR A 72 6.42 -0.27 -4.85
N ILE A 73 7.73 -0.26 -4.59
CA ILE A 73 8.39 0.67 -3.66
C ILE A 73 8.11 2.13 -4.04
N THR A 74 8.23 2.46 -5.33
CA THR A 74 7.96 3.80 -5.84
C THR A 74 6.50 4.22 -5.63
N ALA A 75 5.55 3.31 -5.91
CA ALA A 75 4.13 3.55 -5.67
C ALA A 75 3.85 3.75 -4.18
N TYR A 76 4.40 2.88 -3.32
CA TYR A 76 4.27 2.96 -1.87
C TYR A 76 4.76 4.31 -1.34
N ASN A 77 5.97 4.73 -1.73
CA ASN A 77 6.52 6.03 -1.34
C ASN A 77 5.61 7.19 -1.74
N ARG A 78 4.97 7.11 -2.91
CA ARG A 78 4.07 8.18 -3.38
C ARG A 78 2.74 8.20 -2.64
N GLN A 79 2.17 7.04 -2.32
CA GLN A 79 0.79 6.92 -1.86
C GLN A 79 0.66 6.87 -0.33
N THR A 80 1.73 6.52 0.38
CA THR A 80 1.72 6.38 1.84
C THR A 80 2.09 7.70 2.49
N ALA A 81 1.28 8.13 3.46
CA ALA A 81 1.54 9.35 4.21
C ALA A 81 2.90 9.29 4.92
N ASP A 82 3.56 10.45 5.05
CA ASP A 82 4.83 10.60 5.74
C ASP A 82 5.88 9.57 5.30
N THR A 83 5.98 9.31 3.98
CA THR A 83 6.93 8.34 3.44
C THR A 83 7.63 8.95 2.24
N TYR A 84 8.86 9.40 2.40
CA TYR A 84 9.71 9.77 1.26
C TYR A 84 10.36 8.54 0.65
N ASP A 85 10.85 7.65 1.52
CA ASP A 85 11.52 6.42 1.11
C ASP A 85 11.31 5.32 2.15
N ILE A 86 10.47 4.35 1.79
CA ILE A 86 10.15 3.17 2.60
C ILE A 86 11.37 2.30 2.89
N THR A 87 12.40 2.35 2.04
CA THR A 87 13.59 1.51 2.22
C THR A 87 14.50 2.02 3.33
N GLY A 88 14.46 3.32 3.65
CA GLY A 88 15.31 3.92 4.68
C GLY A 88 16.80 3.66 4.41
N ILE A 89 17.47 2.99 5.36
CA ILE A 89 18.88 2.55 5.24
C ILE A 89 19.04 1.21 4.49
N THR A 90 17.95 0.55 4.15
CA THR A 90 17.96 -0.79 3.55
C THR A 90 18.20 -0.69 2.05
N GLU A 91 19.32 -1.24 1.59
CA GLU A 91 19.62 -1.26 0.15
C GLU A 91 18.67 -2.20 -0.61
N PHE A 92 18.48 -1.95 -1.90
CA PHE A 92 17.51 -2.69 -2.71
C PHE A 92 17.74 -4.21 -2.71
N ASP A 93 19.00 -4.68 -2.74
CA ASP A 93 19.29 -6.11 -2.68
C ASP A 93 19.00 -6.72 -1.30
N GLN A 94 19.05 -5.93 -0.22
CA GLN A 94 18.61 -6.37 1.10
C GLN A 94 17.08 -6.47 1.15
N VAL A 95 16.36 -5.56 0.48
CA VAL A 95 14.90 -5.69 0.30
C VAL A 95 14.57 -7.00 -0.43
N LEU A 96 15.33 -7.37 -1.48
CA LEU A 96 15.13 -8.66 -2.16
C LEU A 96 15.35 -9.86 -1.22
N GLN A 97 16.30 -9.78 -0.29
CA GLN A 97 16.53 -10.83 0.71
C GLN A 97 15.36 -10.94 1.71
N LEU A 98 14.75 -9.81 2.11
CA LEU A 98 13.55 -9.82 2.95
C LEU A 98 12.37 -10.47 2.22
N VAL A 99 12.19 -10.16 0.93
CA VAL A 99 11.18 -10.81 0.08
C VAL A 99 11.47 -12.32 -0.04
N GLU A 100 12.72 -12.71 -0.25
CA GLU A 100 13.14 -14.12 -0.29
C GLU A 100 12.83 -14.83 1.03
N LYS A 101 13.15 -14.20 2.15
CA LYS A 101 12.85 -14.72 3.50
C LYS A 101 11.36 -14.96 3.66
N PHE A 102 10.51 -13.97 3.38
CA PHE A 102 9.06 -14.13 3.45
C PHE A 102 8.58 -15.27 2.54
N CYS A 103 9.06 -15.32 1.30
CA CYS A 103 8.63 -16.30 0.33
C CYS A 103 9.07 -17.74 0.63
N LYS A 104 10.18 -17.94 1.35
CA LYS A 104 10.60 -19.27 1.83
C LYS A 104 9.57 -19.86 2.80
N ASP A 105 9.00 -19.02 3.66
CA ASP A 105 8.01 -19.44 4.66
C ASP A 105 6.58 -19.47 4.10
N ASN A 106 6.32 -18.77 2.99
CA ASN A 106 4.98 -18.55 2.43
C ASN A 106 4.88 -18.90 0.94
N ALA A 107 5.27 -20.11 0.54
CA ALA A 107 5.43 -20.48 -0.88
C ALA A 107 4.16 -20.35 -1.76
N LEU A 108 2.96 -20.35 -1.17
CA LEU A 108 1.68 -20.19 -1.88
C LEU A 108 1.18 -18.74 -1.94
N SER A 109 1.73 -17.84 -1.13
CA SER A 109 1.43 -16.41 -1.20
C SER A 109 1.94 -15.82 -2.51
N ASN A 110 1.44 -14.65 -2.91
CA ASN A 110 1.93 -13.95 -4.08
C ASN A 110 2.96 -12.87 -3.71
N LEU A 111 3.65 -12.32 -4.72
CA LEU A 111 4.66 -11.28 -4.51
C LEU A 111 4.09 -9.98 -3.90
N GLY A 112 2.81 -9.69 -4.13
CA GLY A 112 2.13 -8.54 -3.51
C GLY A 112 2.05 -8.66 -2.00
N ALA A 113 1.64 -9.82 -1.49
CA ALA A 113 1.60 -10.10 -0.05
C ALA A 113 3.01 -10.07 0.58
N ALA A 114 4.03 -10.53 -0.14
CA ALA A 114 5.42 -10.42 0.31
C ALA A 114 5.85 -8.96 0.44
N MET A 115 5.51 -8.11 -0.53
CA MET A 115 5.84 -6.68 -0.47
C MET A 115 5.05 -5.93 0.61
N GLU A 116 3.81 -6.32 0.88
CA GLU A 116 3.03 -5.79 2.01
C GLU A 116 3.76 -6.06 3.33
N ALA A 117 4.11 -7.33 3.61
CA ALA A 117 4.85 -7.70 4.80
C ALA A 117 6.21 -6.99 4.92
N VAL A 118 6.96 -6.89 3.82
CA VAL A 118 8.27 -6.21 3.82
C VAL A 118 8.13 -4.71 4.04
N THR A 119 7.13 -4.06 3.43
CA THR A 119 6.92 -2.62 3.66
C THR A 119 6.40 -2.33 5.06
N GLU A 120 5.59 -3.20 5.65
CA GLU A 120 5.22 -3.13 7.07
C GLU A 120 6.45 -3.24 8.00
N GLU A 121 7.36 -4.18 7.73
CA GLU A 121 8.60 -4.35 8.49
C GLU A 121 9.50 -3.11 8.41
N LEU A 122 9.62 -2.50 7.23
CA LEU A 122 10.50 -1.35 6.99
C LEU A 122 9.87 0.00 7.41
N HIS A 123 8.54 0.06 7.53
CA HIS A 123 7.81 1.30 7.80
C HIS A 123 8.31 2.10 9.02
N PRO A 124 8.68 1.49 10.16
CA PRO A 124 9.20 2.24 11.32
C PRO A 124 10.53 2.96 11.04
N THR A 125 11.33 2.45 10.11
CA THR A 125 12.68 2.96 9.78
C THR A 125 12.73 3.75 8.47
N ARG A 126 11.58 4.00 7.85
CA ARG A 126 11.48 4.76 6.60
C ARG A 126 11.97 6.19 6.77
N TYR A 127 12.46 6.78 5.68
CA TYR A 127 12.71 8.21 5.65
C TYR A 127 11.43 8.96 5.35
N LEU A 128 11.17 10.01 6.12
CA LEU A 128 10.00 10.87 5.98
C LEU A 128 10.26 12.04 5.02
N THR A 129 11.54 12.38 4.80
CA THR A 129 11.95 13.53 4.00
C THR A 129 13.18 13.25 3.14
N ARG A 130 13.35 14.03 2.06
CA ARG A 130 14.57 14.04 1.23
C ARG A 130 15.84 14.28 2.05
N ARG A 131 15.77 15.13 3.07
CA ARG A 131 16.94 15.46 3.90
C ARG A 131 17.48 14.22 4.63
N GLN A 132 16.60 13.37 5.13
CA GLN A 132 17.00 12.12 5.79
C GLN A 132 17.60 11.13 4.80
N ALA A 133 17.09 11.10 3.57
CA ALA A 133 17.57 10.17 2.55
C ALA A 133 18.98 10.49 2.02
N GLY A 134 19.39 11.76 2.03
CA GLY A 134 20.72 12.17 1.54
C GLY A 134 20.97 11.86 0.05
N ARG A 135 19.90 11.58 -0.71
CA ARG A 135 19.90 11.23 -2.14
C ARG A 135 18.70 11.85 -2.85
#